data_AF-A0A6L8G0J6-F1
#
_entry.id   AF-A0A6L8G0J6-F1
#
_cell.length_a   1.000
_cell.length_b   1.000
_cell.length_c   1.000
_cell.angle_alpha   90.00
_cell.angle_beta   90.00
_cell.angle_gamma   90.00
#
_symmetry.space_group_name_H-M   'P 1'
#
loop_
_entity.id
_entity.type
_entity.pdbx_description
1 polymer ?
#
loop_
_entity_poly.entity_id
_entity_poly.type
_entity_poly.pdbx_seq_one_letter_code
_entity_poly.pdbx_strand_id
1 'polypeptide(L)'
;MRLGLPLVVVDQAAGENRVIGDVADRDVVFFDDAIITGASILKGAAAVKERGARKVYAGCVHGTLTRKTIARLDQSNFQALAITDTIPLPADARTPMVQVCSVASLFANAIRAIHEETSISALFN
;
A
#
# COMPACT_ATOMS: atom_id res chain seq x y z
N MET A 1 11.13 2.62 12.24
CA MET A 1 10.00 2.09 11.45
C MET A 1 9.45 0.86 12.19
N ARG A 2 8.12 0.73 12.35
CA ARG A 2 7.48 -0.28 13.24
C ARG A 2 7.83 -1.74 12.94
N LEU A 3 8.13 -2.08 11.69
CA LEU A 3 8.48 -3.46 11.29
C LEU A 3 9.94 -3.85 11.58
N GLY A 4 10.79 -2.90 12.02
CA GLY A 4 12.22 -3.17 12.24
C GLY A 4 13.00 -3.57 10.98
N LEU A 5 12.44 -3.35 9.79
CA LEU A 5 13.02 -3.71 8.51
C LEU A 5 13.89 -2.58 7.93
N PRO A 6 14.90 -2.91 7.09
CA PRO A 6 15.63 -1.92 6.31
C PRO A 6 14.71 -1.13 5.37
N LEU A 7 15.02 0.16 5.19
CA LEU A 7 14.30 1.02 4.26
C LEU A 7 14.96 0.98 2.87
N VAL A 8 14.12 0.91 1.84
CA VAL A 8 14.50 1.05 0.44
C VAL A 8 13.69 2.19 -0.15
N VAL A 9 14.34 3.05 -0.94
CA VAL A 9 13.67 4.17 -1.62
C VAL A 9 13.71 3.93 -3.12
N VAL A 10 12.57 4.09 -3.79
CA VAL A 10 12.50 4.14 -5.25
C VAL A 10 12.36 5.60 -5.67
N ASP A 11 13.41 6.14 -6.26
CA ASP A 11 13.44 7.49 -6.80
C ASP A 11 13.09 7.44 -8.29
N GLN A 12 12.09 8.24 -8.71
CA GLN A 12 11.60 8.33 -10.07
C GLN A 12 11.99 9.69 -10.66
N ALA A 13 13.28 9.87 -10.95
CA ALA A 13 13.81 11.10 -11.55
C ALA A 13 14.04 10.90 -13.06
N ALA A 14 13.59 11.86 -13.87
CA ALA A 14 13.90 11.98 -15.31
C ALA A 14 13.69 10.71 -16.17
N GLY A 15 12.76 9.83 -15.81
CA GLY A 15 12.43 8.63 -16.58
C GLY A 15 13.21 7.37 -16.19
N GLU A 16 14.13 7.47 -15.24
CA GLU A 16 14.86 6.32 -14.68
C GLU A 16 14.33 5.98 -13.28
N ASN A 17 14.11 4.69 -13.02
CA ASN A 17 13.74 4.22 -11.68
C ASN A 17 15.01 3.82 -10.92
N ARG A 18 15.47 4.69 -10.02
CA ARG A 18 16.64 4.40 -9.18
C ARG A 18 16.19 3.80 -7.86
N VAL A 19 16.56 2.55 -7.60
CA VAL A 19 16.37 1.93 -6.28
C VAL A 19 17.59 2.25 -5.41
N ILE A 20 17.36 2.75 -4.21
CA ILE A 20 18.37 3.08 -3.21
C ILE A 20 18.15 2.12 -2.03
N GLY A 21 19.09 1.18 -1.86
CA GLY A 21 19.01 0.07 -0.90
C GLY A 21 19.17 -1.30 -1.59
N ASP A 22 19.37 -2.34 -0.78
CA ASP A 22 19.51 -3.72 -1.24
C ASP A 22 18.16 -4.45 -1.19
N VAL A 23 17.78 -5.03 -2.33
CA VAL A 23 16.53 -5.80 -2.51
C VAL A 23 16.78 -7.23 -3.02
N ALA A 24 18.03 -7.59 -3.31
CA ALA A 24 18.35 -8.88 -3.94
C ALA A 24 18.02 -10.04 -2.98
N ASP A 25 17.25 -11.03 -3.47
CA ASP A 25 16.72 -12.16 -2.71
C ASP A 25 15.92 -11.76 -1.44
N ARG A 26 15.31 -10.58 -1.47
CA ARG A 26 14.43 -10.09 -0.38
C ARG A 26 13.00 -9.91 -0.85
N ASP A 27 12.08 -10.08 0.08
CA ASP A 27 10.70 -9.65 -0.13
C ASP A 27 10.60 -8.15 0.15
N VAL A 28 9.90 -7.42 -0.72
CA VAL A 28 9.75 -5.96 -0.65
C VAL A 28 8.30 -5.62 -0.39
N VAL A 29 8.06 -4.70 0.54
CA VAL A 29 6.72 -4.17 0.84
C VAL A 29 6.73 -2.67 0.56
N PHE A 30 5.95 -2.25 -0.42
CA PHE A 30 5.69 -0.83 -0.68
C PHE A 30 4.66 -0.31 0.30
N PHE A 31 4.88 0.89 0.83
CA PHE A 31 3.89 1.63 1.60
C PHE A 31 3.72 3.01 0.99
N ASP A 32 2.48 3.40 0.78
CA ASP A 32 2.08 4.75 0.34
C ASP A 32 0.83 5.17 1.11
N ASP A 33 0.50 6.46 1.11
CA ASP A 33 -0.75 6.92 1.70
C ASP A 33 -1.96 6.53 0.84
N ALA A 34 -1.82 6.62 -0.49
CA ALA A 34 -2.88 6.37 -1.45
C ALA A 34 -2.41 5.70 -2.75
N ILE A 35 -3.31 4.94 -3.38
CA ILE A 35 -3.11 4.42 -4.74
C ILE A 35 -4.29 4.82 -5.62
N ILE A 36 -4.00 5.68 -6.61
CA ILE A 36 -5.01 6.21 -7.54
C ILE A 36 -4.94 5.46 -8.88
N THR A 37 -3.93 5.75 -9.70
CA THR A 37 -3.77 5.15 -11.03
C THR A 37 -2.93 3.87 -11.04
N GLY A 38 -2.26 3.56 -9.93
CA GLY A 38 -1.29 2.48 -9.80
C GLY A 38 0.03 2.70 -10.55
N ALA A 39 0.19 3.81 -11.29
CA ALA A 39 1.33 3.99 -12.19
C ALA A 39 2.68 4.00 -11.47
N SER A 40 2.80 4.74 -10.36
CA SER A 40 4.04 4.84 -9.59
C SER A 40 4.44 3.49 -8.98
N ILE A 41 3.50 2.86 -8.27
CA ILE A 41 3.75 1.61 -7.55
C ILE A 41 4.07 0.44 -8.49
N LEU A 42 3.44 0.38 -9.68
CA LEU A 42 3.76 -0.63 -10.70
C LEU A 42 5.17 -0.44 -11.28
N LYS A 43 5.59 0.81 -11.54
CA LYS A 43 6.96 1.10 -11.98
C LYS A 43 7.98 0.74 -10.90
N GLY A 44 7.69 1.08 -9.65
CA GLY A 44 8.54 0.72 -8.51
C GLY A 44 8.68 -0.79 -8.35
N ALA A 45 7.58 -1.54 -8.48
CA ALA A 45 7.60 -3.00 -8.44
C ALA A 45 8.46 -3.62 -9.53
N ALA A 46 8.38 -3.09 -10.77
CA ALA A 46 9.25 -3.52 -11.86
C ALA A 46 10.72 -3.26 -11.53
N ALA A 47 11.06 -2.04 -11.05
CA ALA A 47 12.42 -1.66 -10.72
C ALA A 47 13.07 -2.51 -9.63
N VAL A 48 12.31 -2.88 -8.57
CA VAL A 48 12.86 -3.76 -7.52
C VAL A 48 12.96 -5.22 -7.99
N LYS A 49 12.07 -5.68 -8.87
CA LYS A 49 12.15 -7.03 -9.45
C LYS A 49 13.34 -7.18 -10.39
N GLU A 50 13.63 -6.18 -11.21
CA GLU A 50 14.84 -6.12 -12.06
C GLU A 50 16.13 -6.21 -11.23
N ARG A 51 16.09 -5.81 -9.96
CA ARG A 51 17.21 -5.91 -9.01
C ARG A 51 17.19 -7.16 -8.14
N GLY A 52 16.36 -8.16 -8.47
CA GLY A 52 16.38 -9.46 -7.81
C GLY A 52 15.48 -9.57 -6.58
N ALA A 53 14.51 -8.67 -6.38
CA ALA A 53 13.49 -8.87 -5.34
C ALA A 53 12.73 -10.19 -5.55
N ARG A 54 12.52 -10.93 -4.47
CA ARG A 54 11.87 -12.24 -4.48
C ARG A 54 10.36 -12.07 -4.67
N LYS A 55 9.68 -11.46 -3.71
CA LYS A 55 8.25 -11.11 -3.77
C LYS A 55 8.04 -9.61 -3.56
N VAL A 56 6.97 -9.07 -4.13
CA VAL A 56 6.58 -7.67 -3.95
C VAL A 56 5.16 -7.59 -3.40
N TYR A 57 4.99 -6.83 -2.34
CA TYR A 57 3.71 -6.53 -1.70
C TYR A 57 3.51 -5.03 -1.64
N ALA A 58 2.27 -4.61 -1.40
CA ALA A 58 1.93 -3.21 -1.21
C ALA A 58 0.91 -3.03 -0.08
N GLY A 59 0.97 -1.88 0.58
CA GLY A 59 -0.05 -1.40 1.49
C GLY A 59 -0.32 0.09 1.25
N CYS A 60 -1.59 0.51 1.25
CA CYS A 60 -1.93 1.92 1.34
C CYS A 60 -3.17 2.16 2.20
N VAL A 61 -3.38 3.40 2.63
CA VAL A 61 -4.62 3.75 3.33
C VAL A 61 -5.74 3.88 2.32
N HIS A 62 -5.58 4.75 1.32
CA HIS A 62 -6.65 5.14 0.40
C HIS A 62 -6.50 4.47 -0.98
N GLY A 63 -7.28 3.42 -1.21
CA GLY A 63 -7.33 2.73 -2.51
C GLY A 63 -8.49 3.20 -3.39
N THR A 64 -8.26 4.16 -4.31
CA THR A 64 -9.31 4.57 -5.28
C THR A 64 -9.55 3.49 -6.35
N LEU A 65 -8.50 2.72 -6.68
CA LEU A 65 -8.47 1.50 -7.49
C LEU A 65 -9.60 1.35 -8.53
N THR A 66 -9.49 2.08 -9.64
CA THR A 66 -10.37 1.87 -10.80
C THR A 66 -10.23 0.45 -11.35
N ARG A 67 -11.22 -0.03 -12.11
CA ARG A 67 -11.14 -1.32 -12.84
C ARG A 67 -9.86 -1.47 -13.67
N LYS A 68 -9.41 -0.39 -14.31
CA LYS A 68 -8.15 -0.35 -15.08
C LYS A 68 -6.94 -0.52 -14.17
N THR A 69 -6.94 0.12 -12.99
CA THR A 69 -5.87 -0.02 -12.00
C THR A 69 -5.76 -1.47 -11.54
N ILE A 70 -6.89 -2.13 -11.27
CA ILE A 70 -6.92 -3.50 -10.77
C ILE A 70 -6.47 -4.51 -11.81
N ALA A 71 -6.95 -4.40 -13.05
CA ALA A 71 -6.47 -5.25 -14.14
C ALA A 71 -4.94 -5.16 -14.31
N ARG A 72 -4.35 -3.97 -14.11
CA ARG A 72 -2.89 -3.81 -14.13
C ARG A 72 -2.20 -4.44 -12.93
N LEU A 73 -2.80 -4.37 -11.74
CA LEU A 73 -2.26 -5.01 -10.53
C LEU A 73 -2.30 -6.54 -10.65
N ASP A 74 -3.39 -7.11 -11.14
CA ASP A 74 -3.52 -8.56 -11.34
C ASP A 74 -2.50 -9.11 -12.36
N GLN A 75 -2.08 -8.29 -13.33
CA GLN A 75 -1.07 -8.63 -14.34
C GLN A 75 0.37 -8.26 -13.91
N SER A 76 0.56 -7.74 -12.70
CA SER A 76 1.84 -7.20 -12.25
C SER A 76 2.66 -8.21 -11.45
N ASN A 77 3.82 -7.75 -10.96
CA ASN A 77 4.70 -8.52 -10.07
C ASN A 77 4.24 -8.53 -8.59
N PHE A 78 3.11 -7.89 -8.27
CA PHE A 78 2.58 -7.89 -6.91
C PHE A 78 2.04 -9.26 -6.51
N GLN A 79 2.19 -9.59 -5.23
CA GLN A 79 1.62 -10.78 -4.61
C GLN A 79 0.32 -10.46 -3.87
N ALA A 80 0.27 -9.32 -3.20
CA ALA A 80 -0.93 -8.80 -2.56
C ALA A 80 -0.81 -7.28 -2.35
N LEU A 81 -1.98 -6.63 -2.30
CA LEU A 81 -2.17 -5.23 -1.92
C LEU A 81 -3.15 -5.17 -0.75
N ALA A 82 -2.72 -4.62 0.39
CA ALA A 82 -3.60 -4.27 1.50
C ALA A 82 -4.07 -2.81 1.35
N ILE A 83 -5.38 -2.58 1.43
CA ILE A 83 -5.98 -1.24 1.49
C ILE A 83 -6.89 -1.14 2.71
N THR A 84 -7.31 0.08 3.08
CA THR A 84 -8.40 0.25 4.03
C THR A 84 -9.75 0.41 3.35
N ASP A 85 -10.85 0.25 4.10
CA ASP A 85 -12.21 0.56 3.65
C ASP A 85 -12.56 2.07 3.71
N THR A 86 -11.56 2.96 3.77
CA THR A 86 -11.76 4.44 3.70
C THR A 86 -12.36 4.91 2.38
N ILE A 87 -12.16 4.14 1.30
CA ILE A 87 -12.85 4.31 0.02
C ILE A 87 -13.52 2.97 -0.31
N PRO A 88 -14.84 2.94 -0.59
CA PRO A 88 -15.52 1.70 -0.95
C PRO A 88 -14.93 1.09 -2.22
N LEU A 89 -14.49 -0.15 -2.15
CA LEU A 89 -14.06 -0.91 -3.32
C LEU A 89 -15.31 -1.44 -4.07
N PRO A 90 -15.53 -1.04 -5.33
CA PRO A 90 -16.65 -1.53 -6.12
C PRO A 90 -16.68 -3.06 -6.21
N ALA A 91 -17.87 -3.67 -6.31
CA ALA A 91 -17.99 -5.13 -6.33
C ALA A 91 -17.29 -5.78 -7.54
N ASP A 92 -17.32 -5.11 -8.69
CA ASP A 92 -16.65 -5.50 -9.93
C ASP A 92 -15.12 -5.24 -9.92
N ALA A 93 -14.64 -4.54 -8.90
CA ALA A 93 -13.24 -4.27 -8.62
C ALA A 93 -12.66 -5.27 -7.59
N ARG A 94 -13.43 -6.24 -7.09
CA ARG A 94 -12.92 -7.22 -6.12
C ARG A 94 -12.06 -8.27 -6.82
N THR A 95 -10.86 -8.50 -6.28
CA THR A 95 -9.88 -9.48 -6.76
C THR A 95 -9.18 -10.12 -5.55
N PRO A 96 -8.72 -11.38 -5.63
CA PRO A 96 -7.86 -11.98 -4.60
C PRO A 96 -6.56 -11.21 -4.33
N MET A 97 -6.12 -10.36 -5.28
CA MET A 97 -4.96 -9.50 -5.14
C MET A 97 -5.14 -8.42 -4.06
N VAL A 98 -6.38 -8.00 -3.76
CA VAL A 98 -6.67 -6.87 -2.88
C VAL A 98 -7.32 -7.35 -1.59
N GLN A 99 -6.67 -7.07 -0.46
CA GLN A 99 -7.21 -7.27 0.88
C GLN A 99 -7.68 -5.94 1.45
N VAL A 100 -8.91 -5.91 1.98
CA VAL A 100 -9.50 -4.71 2.58
C VAL A 100 -9.48 -4.85 4.10
N CYS A 101 -8.78 -3.95 4.77
CA CYS A 101 -8.70 -3.84 6.22
C CYS A 101 -9.68 -2.78 6.72
N SER A 102 -10.60 -3.16 7.61
CA SER A 102 -11.57 -2.18 8.12
C SER A 102 -10.92 -1.18 9.09
N VAL A 103 -11.21 0.11 8.90
CA VAL A 103 -10.90 1.19 9.86
C VAL A 103 -12.12 1.60 10.69
N ALA A 104 -13.24 0.89 10.56
CA ALA A 104 -14.48 1.22 11.27
C ALA A 104 -14.29 1.28 12.79
N SER A 105 -13.54 0.34 13.38
CA SER A 105 -13.26 0.34 14.82
C SER A 105 -12.39 1.53 15.25
N LEU A 106 -11.41 1.93 14.44
CA LEU A 106 -10.57 3.09 14.69
C LEU A 106 -11.41 4.38 14.68
N PHE A 107 -12.28 4.55 13.68
CA PHE A 107 -13.18 5.71 13.62
C PHE A 107 -14.24 5.71 14.71
N ALA A 108 -14.84 4.55 15.03
CA ALA A 108 -15.80 4.44 16.14
C ALA A 108 -15.16 4.84 17.48
N ASN A 109 -13.91 4.40 17.73
CA ASN A 109 -13.16 4.78 18.92
C ASN A 109 -12.82 6.28 18.94
N ALA A 110 -12.43 6.85 17.81
CA ALA A 110 -12.16 8.28 17.70
C ALA A 110 -13.42 9.13 17.97
N ILE A 111 -14.55 8.76 17.36
CA ILE A 111 -15.85 9.42 17.61
C ILE A 111 -16.22 9.33 19.09
N ARG A 112 -16.08 8.16 19.70
CA ARG A 112 -16.33 7.98 21.14
C ARG A 112 -15.42 8.86 21.98
N ALA A 113 -14.12 8.90 21.69
CA ALA A 113 -13.18 9.72 22.44
C ALA A 113 -13.51 11.22 22.36
N ILE A 114 -13.90 11.70 21.17
CA ILE A 114 -14.37 13.08 20.98
C ILE A 114 -15.64 13.34 21.81
N HIS A 115 -16.61 12.43 21.75
CA HIS A 115 -17.88 12.58 22.45
C HIS A 115 -17.74 12.55 23.97
N GLU A 116 -16.85 11.72 24.48
CA GLU A 116 -16.58 11.56 25.92
C GLU A 116 -15.49 12.52 26.43
N GLU A 117 -14.97 13.41 25.58
CA GLU A 117 -13.87 14.33 25.89
C GLU A 117 -12.61 13.61 26.44
N THR A 118 -12.37 12.39 25.98
CA THR A 118 -11.20 11.58 26.35
C THR A 118 -10.08 11.70 25.32
N SER A 119 -8.88 11.21 25.67
CA SER A 119 -7.70 11.37 24.81
C SER A 119 -7.79 10.55 23.52
N ILE A 120 -7.82 11.22 22.38
CA ILE A 120 -7.68 10.61 21.05
C ILE A 120 -6.26 10.07 20.85
N SER A 121 -5.26 10.69 21.48
CA SER A 121 -3.86 10.28 21.35
C SER A 121 -3.61 8.83 21.78
N ALA A 122 -4.45 8.29 22.67
CA ALA A 122 -4.40 6.88 23.08
C ALA A 122 -4.69 5.88 21.94
N LEU A 123 -5.24 6.34 20.81
CA LEU A 123 -5.48 5.51 19.62
C LEU A 123 -4.22 5.33 18.76
N PHE A 124 -3.19 6.15 18.97
CA PHE A 124 -1.94 6.10 18.23
C PHE A 124 -0.86 5.47 19.11
N ASN A 125 -0.22 4.43 18.57
CA ASN A 125 0.90 3.73 19.21
C ASN A 125 2.10 3.70 18.26
#